data_AF-A0A2S9HS20-F1
#
_entry.id   AF-A0A2S9HS20-F1
#
_cell.length_a   1.000
_cell.length_b   1.000
_cell.length_c   1.000
_cell.angle_alpha   90.00
_cell.angle_beta   90.00
_cell.angle_gamma   90.00
#
_symmetry.space_group_name_H-M   'P 1'
#
loop_
_entity.id
_entity.type
_entity.pdbx_description
1 polymer ?
#
loop_
_entity_poly.entity_id
_entity_poly.type
_entity_poly.pdbx_seq_one_letter_code
_entity_poly.pdbx_strand_id
1 'polypeptide(L)' 'MFTKESQSELDWDFYFYVGNTLLGLSMDDFWKITPNHFLKQYIMHLRYNNPDALVEEKPKQVYTLDQTPFY' A
#
# COMPACT_ATOMS: atom_id res chain seq x y z
N MET A 1 -15.82 12.13 -15.92
CA MET A 1 -14.96 11.31 -16.79
C MET A 1 -13.53 11.63 -16.37
N PHE A 2 -12.80 10.67 -15.78
CA PHE A 2 -11.40 10.90 -15.38
C PHE A 2 -10.51 10.88 -16.63
N THR A 3 -9.64 11.88 -16.77
CA THR A 3 -8.66 11.96 -17.85
C THR A 3 -7.39 11.23 -17.40
N LYS A 4 -6.56 10.79 -18.36
CA LYS A 4 -5.29 10.11 -18.02
C LYS A 4 -4.36 10.99 -17.17
N GLU A 5 -4.41 12.30 -17.38
CA GLU A 5 -3.65 13.28 -16.59
C GLU A 5 -4.14 13.31 -15.14
N SER A 6 -5.46 13.37 -14.90
CA SER A 6 -5.99 13.39 -13.53
C SER A 6 -5.77 12.07 -12.79
N GLN A 7 -5.72 10.94 -13.50
CA GLN A 7 -5.32 9.65 -12.92
C GLN A 7 -3.84 9.65 -12.52
N SER A 8 -2.96 10.21 -13.36
CA SER A 8 -1.53 10.28 -13.06
C SER A 8 -1.20 11.17 -11.86
N GLU A 9 -1.92 12.27 -11.68
CA GLU A 9 -1.78 13.15 -10.51
C GLU A 9 -2.19 12.42 -9.22
N LEU A 10 -3.33 11.71 -9.25
CA LEU A 10 -3.80 10.90 -8.13
C LEU A 10 -2.81 9.79 -7.75
N ASP A 11 -2.14 9.19 -8.73
CA ASP A 11 -1.12 8.17 -8.47
C ASP A 11 0.08 8.77 -7.72
N TRP A 12 0.57 9.94 -8.14
CA TRP A 12 1.68 10.62 -7.46
C TRP A 12 1.32 11.08 -6.05
N ASP A 13 0.13 11.62 -5.85
CA ASP A 13 -0.37 12.00 -4.53
C ASP A 13 -0.45 10.80 -3.60
N PHE A 14 -0.92 9.65 -4.10
CA PHE A 14 -0.93 8.40 -3.35
C PHE A 14 0.47 7.95 -2.96
N TYR A 15 1.43 7.93 -3.90
CA TYR A 15 2.80 7.50 -3.61
C TYR A 15 3.48 8.45 -2.62
N PHE A 16 3.26 9.75 -2.75
CA PHE A 16 3.77 10.73 -1.79
C PHE A 16 3.16 10.54 -0.42
N TYR A 17 1.84 10.34 -0.32
CA TYR A 17 1.16 10.04 0.94
C TYR A 17 1.75 8.81 1.62
N VAL A 18 1.94 7.70 0.89
CA VAL A 18 2.57 6.49 1.42
C VAL A 18 3.99 6.75 1.89
N GLY A 19 4.80 7.45 1.07
CA GLY A 19 6.17 7.78 1.40
C GLY A 19 6.29 8.65 2.64
N ASN A 20 5.45 9.68 2.75
CA ASN A 20 5.48 10.61 3.86
C ASN A 20 4.94 9.99 5.16
N THR A 21 3.79 9.32 5.10
CA THR A 21 3.09 8.82 6.30
C THR A 21 3.66 7.50 6.81
N LEU A 22 4.03 6.57 5.93
CA LEU A 22 4.48 5.23 6.32
C LEU A 22 6.00 5.10 6.40
N LEU A 23 6.72 5.86 5.57
CA LEU A 23 8.18 5.76 5.44
C LEU A 23 8.93 6.99 6.00
N GLY A 24 8.21 8.04 6.41
CA GLY A 24 8.79 9.26 6.99
C GLY A 24 9.60 10.09 5.99
N LEU A 25 9.36 9.94 4.69
CA LEU A 25 10.06 10.70 3.65
C LEU A 25 9.59 12.15 3.65
N SER A 26 10.53 13.09 3.60
CA SER A 26 10.22 14.47 3.25
C SER A 26 9.87 14.57 1.76
N MET A 27 9.26 15.69 1.35
CA MET A 27 8.99 15.99 -0.07
C MET A 27 10.28 15.91 -0.90
N ASP A 28 11.37 16.47 -0.39
CA ASP A 28 12.67 16.45 -1.08
C ASP A 28 13.25 15.05 -1.21
N ASP A 29 13.12 14.21 -0.19
CA ASP A 29 13.60 12.83 -0.23
C ASP A 29 12.76 11.99 -1.19
N PHE A 30 11.44 12.20 -1.21
CA PHE A 30 10.52 11.50 -2.11
C PHE A 30 10.86 11.74 -3.58
N TRP A 31 11.21 12.97 -3.99
CA TRP A 31 11.57 13.23 -5.39
C TRP A 31 12.98 12.77 -5.78
N LYS A 32 13.84 12.48 -4.79
CA LYS A 32 15.22 11.99 -5.00
C LYS A 32 15.34 10.47 -4.92
N ILE A 33 14.34 9.80 -4.35
CA ILE A 33 14.36 8.35 -4.15
C ILE A 33 14.19 7.60 -5.48
N THR A 34 14.87 6.47 -5.62
CA THR A 34 14.59 5.57 -6.75
C THR A 34 13.35 4.71 -6.45
N PRO A 35 12.52 4.37 -7.45
CA PRO A 35 11.37 3.50 -7.26
C PRO A 35 11.72 2.16 -6.58
N ASN A 36 12.89 1.60 -6.88
CA ASN A 36 13.39 0.38 -6.26
C ASN A 36 13.68 0.57 -4.76
N HIS A 37 14.27 1.70 -4.37
CA HIS A 37 14.53 1.98 -2.96
C HIS A 37 13.22 2.21 -2.19
N PHE A 38 12.28 2.96 -2.77
CA PHE A 38 10.95 3.17 -2.22
C PHE A 38 10.24 1.84 -1.96
N LEU A 39 10.21 0.96 -2.95
CA LEU A 39 9.58 -0.36 -2.82
C LEU A 39 10.22 -1.21 -1.72
N LYS A 40 11.56 -1.22 -1.61
CA LYS A 40 12.26 -1.95 -0.54
C LYS A 40 11.89 -1.42 0.85
N GLN A 41 11.83 -0.10 1.01
CA GLN A 41 11.42 0.51 2.27
C GLN A 41 9.96 0.16 2.60
N TYR A 42 9.06 0.20 1.61
CA TYR A 42 7.67 -0.20 1.78
C TYR A 42 7.52 -1.68 2.17
N ILE A 43 8.24 -2.59 1.51
CA ILE A 43 8.24 -4.02 1.88
C ILE A 43 8.76 -4.21 3.30
N MET A 44 9.80 -3.47 3.72
CA MET A 44 10.30 -3.52 5.10
C MET A 44 9.27 -3.03 6.11
N HIS A 45 8.55 -1.94 5.80
CA HIS A 45 7.44 -1.45 6.62
C HIS A 45 6.36 -2.52 6.79
N LEU A 46 5.97 -3.19 5.69
CA LEU A 46 4.99 -4.28 5.73
C LEU A 46 5.48 -5.47 6.57
N ARG A 47 6.73 -5.91 6.41
CA ARG A 47 7.29 -7.01 7.22
C ARG A 47 7.21 -6.75 8.72
N TYR A 48 7.38 -5.50 9.13
CA TYR A 48 7.38 -5.13 10.54
C TYR A 48 5.96 -4.94 11.10
N ASN A 49 5.08 -4.30 10.35
CA ASN A 49 3.76 -3.90 10.85
C ASN A 49 2.63 -4.87 10.48
N ASN A 50 2.76 -5.57 9.36
CA ASN A 50 1.76 -6.50 8.83
C ASN A 50 2.43 -7.60 7.99
N PRO A 51 3.17 -8.53 8.62
CA PRO A 51 3.91 -9.57 7.91
C PRO A 51 3.03 -10.45 7.04
N ASP A 52 1.77 -10.66 7.44
CA ASP A 52 0.77 -11.47 6.72
C ASP A 52 0.37 -10.84 5.37
N ALA A 53 0.61 -9.55 5.16
CA ALA A 53 0.37 -8.88 3.89
C ALA A 53 1.27 -9.41 2.75
N LEU A 54 2.40 -10.03 3.09
CA LEU A 54 3.37 -10.57 2.13
C LEU A 54 3.20 -12.08 1.88
N VAL A 55 2.24 -12.72 2.55
CA VAL A 55 1.90 -14.13 2.31
C VAL A 55 1.00 -14.21 1.08
N GLU A 56 1.53 -14.79 0.00
CA GLU A 56 0.81 -14.95 -1.27
C GLU A 56 -0.42 -15.88 -1.11
N GLU A 57 -0.30 -16.91 -0.27
CA GLU A 57 -1.36 -17.86 0.02
C GLU A 57 -2.06 -17.52 1.34
N LYS A 58 -3.01 -16.59 1.28
CA LYS A 58 -3.94 -16.42 2.41
C LYS A 58 -4.86 -17.65 2.45
N PRO A 59 -4.98 -18.38 3.57
CA PRO A 59 -5.99 -19.41 3.68
C PRO A 59 -7.34 -18.77 3.41
N LYS A 60 -8.07 -19.25 2.40
CA LYS A 60 -9.43 -18.76 2.11
C LYS A 60 -10.24 -18.92 3.39
N GLN A 61 -10.66 -17.80 3.96
CA GLN A 61 -11.50 -17.81 5.15
C GLN A 61 -12.88 -18.31 4.71
N VAL A 62 -13.13 -19.61 4.90
CA VAL A 62 -14.41 -20.25 4.58
C VAL A 62 -15.35 -19.94 5.73
N TYR A 63 -16.25 -18.99 5.50
CA TYR A 63 -17.35 -18.73 6.42
C TYR A 63 -18.46 -19.76 6.18
N THR A 64 -18.86 -20.46 7.23
CA THR A 64 -20.03 -21.33 7.20
C THR A 64 -21.30 -20.50 7.43
N LEU A 65 -22.47 -21.02 7.01
CA LEU A 65 -23.75 -20.29 7.08
C LEU A 65 -24.11 -19.80 8.50
N ASP A 66 -23.67 -20.52 9.53
CA ASP A 66 -23.81 -20.17 10.95
C ASP A 66 -22.90 -19.01 11.42
N GLN A 67 -21.87 -18.67 10.64
CA GLN A 67 -20.92 -17.59 10.93
C GLN A 67 -21.28 -16.28 10.20
N THR A 68 -22.22 -16.33 9.26
CA THR A 68 -22.74 -15.15 8.55
C THR A 68 -23.99 -14.64 9.25
N PRO A 69 -23.99 -13.40 9.77
CA PRO A 69 -25.21 -12.82 10.30
C PRO A 69 -26.18 -12.52 9.15
N PHE A 70 -27.28 -13.27 9.07
CA PHE A 70 -28.40 -12.94 8.19
C PHE A 70 -29.29 -11.92 8.91
N TYR A 71 -28.94 -10.65 8.77
CA TYR A 71 -29.82 -9.54 9.16
C TYR A 71 -30.39 -8.87 7.92
#